data_AF-A0ABD5NZP8-F1
#
_entry.id   AF-A0ABD5NZP8-F1
#
_cell.length_a   1.000
_cell.length_b   1.000
_cell.length_c   1.000
_cell.angle_alpha   90.00
_cell.angle_beta   90.00
_cell.angle_gamma   90.00
#
_symmetry.space_group_name_H-M   'P 1'
#
loop_
_entity.id
_entity.type
_entity.pdbx_description
1 polymer ?
#
loop_
_entity_poly.entity_id
_entity_poly.type
_entity_poly.pdbx_seq_one_letter_code
_entity_poly.pdbx_strand_id
1 'polypeptide(L)'
;MPECARCGDFTDNKPSGQYNYCDVCLDRFAAIEANGVVIEQSDEQDGYQILVTAPDSEYNGGTEPSQTEALARGKYIADNENVDAVFKYSHTGSIWELDEFLKEHPDIRQDVHERLRRVPERLPSSRSILGRIRDLF
;
A
#
# COMPACT_ATOMS: atom_id res chain seq x y z
N MET A 1 -25.09 13.23 -15.15
CA MET A 1 -24.15 13.34 -14.03
C MET A 1 -23.83 11.91 -13.60
N PRO A 2 -22.58 11.46 -13.74
CA PRO A 2 -22.17 10.16 -13.22
C PRO A 2 -22.23 10.12 -11.69
N GLU A 3 -22.23 8.91 -11.15
CA GLU A 3 -22.11 8.65 -9.71
C GLU A 3 -20.65 8.35 -9.36
N CYS A 4 -20.25 8.76 -8.16
CA CYS A 4 -18.96 8.47 -7.57
C CYS A 4 -18.84 6.97 -7.34
N ALA A 5 -17.80 6.36 -7.91
CA ALA A 5 -17.53 4.93 -7.83
C ALA A 5 -17.31 4.41 -6.41
N ARG A 6 -16.95 5.31 -5.47
CA ARG A 6 -16.70 4.95 -4.07
C ARG A 6 -17.92 5.14 -3.18
N CYS A 7 -18.47 6.35 -3.14
CA CYS A 7 -19.54 6.71 -2.19
C CYS A 7 -20.95 6.76 -2.80
N GLY A 8 -21.08 6.67 -4.12
CA GLY A 8 -22.37 6.79 -4.82
C GLY A 8 -22.88 8.23 -4.99
N ASP A 9 -22.18 9.24 -4.45
CA ASP A 9 -22.59 10.64 -4.62
C ASP A 9 -22.50 11.08 -6.09
N PHE A 10 -23.41 11.94 -6.52
CA PHE A 10 -23.33 12.53 -7.86
C PHE A 10 -22.09 13.41 -8.02
N THR A 11 -21.46 13.34 -9.19
CA THR A 11 -20.26 14.13 -9.50
C THR A 11 -20.28 14.60 -10.94
N ASP A 12 -19.68 15.77 -11.19
CA ASP A 12 -19.41 16.30 -12.53
C ASP A 12 -17.92 16.24 -12.89
N ASN A 13 -17.11 15.60 -12.03
CA ASN A 13 -15.69 15.44 -12.28
C ASN A 13 -15.43 14.58 -13.50
N LYS A 14 -14.30 14.85 -14.15
CA LYS A 14 -13.82 14.02 -15.25
C LYS A 14 -13.48 12.62 -14.72
N PRO A 15 -13.72 11.56 -15.51
CA PRO A 15 -13.39 10.22 -15.11
C PRO A 15 -11.86 10.02 -15.00
N SER A 16 -11.45 9.24 -14.01
CA SER A 16 -10.14 8.60 -13.92
C SER A 16 -10.25 7.22 -14.56
N GLY A 17 -9.82 7.09 -15.82
CA GLY A 17 -10.02 5.88 -16.61
C GLY A 17 -11.51 5.57 -16.79
N GLN A 18 -11.97 4.47 -16.18
CA GLN A 18 -13.36 4.00 -16.25
C GLN A 18 -14.23 4.51 -15.09
N TYR A 19 -13.66 5.19 -14.10
CA TYR A 19 -14.34 5.54 -12.84
C TYR A 19 -14.49 7.06 -12.67
N ASN A 20 -15.57 7.48 -12.04
CA ASN A 20 -15.78 8.88 -11.62
C ASN A 20 -15.67 8.95 -10.10
N TYR A 21 -15.01 9.98 -9.57
CA TYR A 21 -14.88 10.21 -8.13
C TYR A 21 -15.37 11.62 -7.80
N CYS A 22 -16.10 11.77 -6.70
CA CYS A 22 -16.47 13.09 -6.18
C CYS A 22 -15.26 13.78 -5.53
N ASP A 23 -15.34 15.10 -5.35
CA ASP A 23 -14.25 15.90 -4.77
C ASP A 23 -13.81 15.39 -3.41
N VAL A 24 -14.75 15.00 -2.55
CA VAL A 24 -14.45 14.46 -1.21
C VAL A 24 -13.58 13.19 -1.30
N CYS A 25 -13.87 12.30 -2.25
CA CYS A 25 -13.07 11.09 -2.44
C CYS A 25 -11.70 11.42 -3.03
N LEU A 26 -11.63 12.33 -3.99
CA LEU A 26 -10.37 12.77 -4.60
C LEU A 26 -9.46 13.46 -3.58
N ASP A 27 -10.00 14.34 -2.74
CA ASP A 27 -9.27 15.01 -1.67
C ASP A 27 -8.72 14.00 -0.65
N ARG A 28 -9.51 12.98 -0.32
CA ARG A 28 -9.07 11.89 0.57
C ARG A 28 -7.93 11.09 -0.06
N PHE A 29 -8.02 10.73 -1.34
CA PHE A 29 -6.93 10.04 -2.03
C PHE A 29 -5.67 10.91 -2.10
N ALA A 30 -5.81 12.19 -2.45
CA ALA A 30 -4.70 13.13 -2.50
C ALA A 30 -4.00 13.31 -1.14
N ALA A 31 -4.76 13.31 -0.04
CA ALA A 31 -4.20 13.37 1.31
C ALA A 31 -3.33 12.15 1.64
N ILE A 32 -3.76 10.95 1.23
CA ILE A 32 -3.01 9.71 1.40
C ILE A 32 -1.77 9.71 0.49
N GLU A 33 -1.92 10.12 -0.77
CA GLU A 33 -0.80 10.23 -1.71
C GLU A 33 0.28 11.19 -1.22
N ALA A 34 -0.09 12.25 -0.50
CA ALA A 34 0.85 13.21 0.05
C ALA A 34 1.55 12.77 1.34
N ASN A 35 0.95 11.90 2.16
CA ASN A 35 1.43 11.60 3.52
C ASN A 35 1.33 10.12 3.92
N GLY A 36 1.35 9.19 2.96
CA GLY A 36 1.02 7.79 3.19
C GLY A 36 1.82 6.84 2.31
N VAL A 37 1.19 5.72 1.96
CA VAL A 37 1.76 4.72 1.06
C VAL A 37 0.93 4.63 -0.21
N VAL A 38 1.56 4.74 -1.37
CA VAL A 38 0.92 4.59 -2.68
C VAL A 38 1.42 3.31 -3.32
N ILE A 39 0.49 2.45 -3.72
CA ILE A 39 0.78 1.19 -4.41
C ILE A 39 0.16 1.30 -5.80
N GLU A 40 0.98 1.25 -6.84
CA GLU A 40 0.50 1.39 -8.22
C GLU A 40 1.18 0.42 -9.16
N GLN A 41 0.49 0.05 -10.24
CA GLN A 41 1.10 -0.77 -11.29
C GLN A 41 2.09 0.10 -12.07
N SER A 42 3.33 -0.38 -12.22
CA SER A 42 4.33 0.32 -13.03
C SER A 42 4.11 -0.01 -14.50
N ASP A 43 4.00 1.02 -15.34
CA ASP A 43 3.90 0.85 -16.80
C ASP A 43 5.26 0.51 -17.44
N GLU A 44 6.37 0.81 -16.74
CA GLU A 44 7.74 0.62 -17.23
C GLU A 44 8.39 -0.69 -16.76
N GLN A 45 7.95 -1.21 -15.63
CA GLN A 45 8.49 -2.43 -15.01
C GLN A 45 7.33 -3.39 -14.82
N ASP A 46 7.41 -4.60 -15.40
CA ASP A 46 6.42 -5.65 -15.17
C ASP A 46 6.30 -5.93 -13.65
N GLY A 47 5.31 -5.31 -13.01
CA GLY A 47 5.16 -5.33 -11.55
C GLY A 47 4.45 -4.11 -10.97
N TYR A 48 4.64 -3.92 -9.67
CA TYR A 48 3.99 -2.89 -8.88
C TYR A 48 5.04 -2.07 -8.13
N GLN A 49 4.85 -0.76 -8.12
CA GLN A 49 5.64 0.19 -7.38
C GLN A 49 4.96 0.53 -6.05
N ILE A 50 5.76 0.64 -5.00
CA ILE A 50 5.35 1.12 -3.69
C ILE A 50 6.11 2.42 -3.42
N LEU A 51 5.39 3.52 -3.32
CA LEU A 51 5.91 4.83 -2.97
C LEU A 51 5.53 5.12 -1.51
N VAL A 52 6.47 5.61 -0.73
CA VAL A 52 6.20 6.06 0.64
C VAL A 52 6.42 7.56 0.68
N THR A 53 5.35 8.29 0.93
CA THR A 53 5.33 9.77 0.95
C THR A 53 5.17 10.33 2.36
N ALA A 54 4.92 9.46 3.35
CA ALA A 54 4.92 9.84 4.76
C ALA A 54 6.24 10.54 5.14
N PRO A 55 6.16 11.75 5.74
CA PRO A 55 7.35 12.46 6.20
C PRO A 55 8.07 11.65 7.27
N ASP A 56 9.41 11.68 7.24
CA ASP A 56 10.28 10.98 8.19
C ASP A 56 10.20 9.44 8.18
N SER A 57 9.57 8.83 7.18
CA SER A 57 9.52 7.36 7.04
C SER A 57 10.92 6.75 6.92
N GLU A 58 11.16 5.68 7.69
CA GLU A 58 12.39 4.88 7.58
C GLU A 58 12.36 3.90 6.40
N TYR A 59 11.19 3.71 5.77
CA TYR A 59 11.00 2.82 4.63
C TYR A 59 11.14 3.56 3.30
N ASN A 60 11.91 2.97 2.38
CA ASN A 60 12.19 3.53 1.05
C ASN A 60 11.20 3.07 -0.05
N GLY A 61 10.03 2.55 0.31
CA GLY A 61 9.11 1.95 -0.67
C GLY A 61 9.77 0.79 -1.42
N GLY A 62 9.59 0.69 -2.74
CA GLY A 62 10.27 -0.27 -3.61
C GLY A 62 9.42 -0.74 -4.78
N THR A 63 9.78 -1.89 -5.36
CA THR A 63 8.97 -2.58 -6.37
C THR A 63 8.79 -4.04 -6.00
N GLU A 64 7.67 -4.62 -6.42
CA GLU A 64 7.33 -6.02 -6.24
C GLU A 64 6.77 -6.60 -7.55
N PRO A 65 7.06 -7.87 -7.89
CA PRO A 65 6.67 -8.44 -9.18
C PRO A 65 5.18 -8.82 -9.24
N SER A 66 4.50 -8.93 -8.10
CA SER A 66 3.09 -9.33 -8.02
C SER A 66 2.24 -8.36 -7.21
N GLN A 67 0.95 -8.29 -7.54
CA GLN A 67 -0.02 -7.44 -6.85
C GLN A 67 -0.06 -7.78 -5.36
N THR A 68 -0.19 -9.06 -5.02
CA THR A 68 -0.28 -9.53 -3.65
C THR A 68 0.97 -9.16 -2.83
N GLU A 69 2.16 -9.27 -3.40
CA GLU A 69 3.40 -8.88 -2.70
C GLU A 69 3.48 -7.38 -2.48
N ALA A 70 3.08 -6.58 -3.47
CA ALA A 70 3.03 -5.13 -3.35
C ALA A 70 2.00 -4.67 -2.30
N LEU A 71 0.80 -5.26 -2.32
CA LEU A 71 -0.26 -4.99 -1.35
C LEU A 71 0.18 -5.39 0.06
N ALA A 72 0.84 -6.55 0.22
CA ALA A 72 1.35 -6.99 1.50
C ALA A 72 2.47 -6.07 2.02
N ARG A 73 3.44 -5.71 1.18
CA ARG A 73 4.52 -4.81 1.57
C ARG A 73 4.02 -3.40 1.87
N GLY A 74 3.14 -2.87 1.03
CA GLY A 74 2.54 -1.56 1.24
C GLY A 74 1.71 -1.52 2.53
N LYS A 75 0.90 -2.56 2.79
CA LYS A 75 0.18 -2.70 4.06
C LYS A 75 1.12 -2.77 5.26
N TYR A 76 2.18 -3.57 5.19
CA TYR A 76 3.16 -3.67 6.27
C TYR A 76 3.78 -2.31 6.62
N ILE A 77 4.17 -1.54 5.61
CA ILE A 77 4.75 -0.20 5.81
C ILE A 77 3.70 0.74 6.42
N ALA A 78 2.49 0.76 5.85
CA ALA A 78 1.40 1.60 6.32
C ALA A 78 1.04 1.31 7.79
N ASP A 79 0.94 0.03 8.15
CA ASP A 79 0.63 -0.41 9.53
C ASP A 79 1.77 -0.04 10.51
N ASN A 80 3.05 -0.15 10.11
CA ASN A 80 4.18 0.18 10.97
C ASN A 80 4.39 1.68 11.17
N GLU A 81 4.17 2.47 10.13
CA GLU A 81 4.28 3.93 10.18
C GLU A 81 2.98 4.58 10.71
N ASN A 82 1.92 3.79 10.92
CA ASN A 82 0.59 4.24 11.32
C ASN A 82 0.05 5.33 10.38
N VAL A 83 0.16 5.07 9.07
CA VAL A 83 -0.33 5.93 7.98
C VAL A 83 -1.31 5.18 7.09
N ASP A 84 -2.12 5.92 6.36
CA ASP A 84 -3.04 5.34 5.38
C ASP A 84 -2.30 4.92 4.09
N ALA A 85 -2.92 4.00 3.35
CA ALA A 85 -2.41 3.55 2.05
C ALA A 85 -3.49 3.58 0.97
N VAL A 86 -3.08 3.86 -0.26
CA VAL A 86 -3.93 3.85 -1.45
C VAL A 86 -3.39 2.88 -2.49
N PHE A 87 -4.29 2.15 -3.13
CA PHE A 87 -4.00 1.28 -4.26
C PHE A 87 -4.57 1.87 -5.54
N LYS A 88 -3.73 2.06 -6.56
CA LYS A 88 -4.08 2.61 -7.87
C LYS A 88 -3.89 1.54 -8.93
N TYR A 89 -4.95 1.23 -9.65
CA TYR A 89 -4.93 0.25 -10.72
C TYR A 89 -4.94 0.95 -12.08
N SER A 90 -3.75 1.15 -12.65
CA SER A 90 -3.52 1.93 -13.87
C SER A 90 -4.36 1.46 -15.05
N HIS A 91 -4.59 0.14 -15.18
CA HIS A 91 -5.35 -0.43 -16.31
C HIS A 91 -6.80 0.07 -16.39
N THR A 92 -7.48 0.22 -15.26
CA THR A 92 -8.88 0.67 -15.24
C THR A 92 -9.02 2.11 -14.73
N GLY A 93 -7.96 2.68 -14.17
CA GLY A 93 -7.96 3.98 -13.52
C GLY A 93 -8.62 3.97 -12.14
N SER A 94 -8.84 2.79 -11.54
CA SER A 94 -9.45 2.68 -10.22
C SER A 94 -8.47 3.07 -9.12
N ILE A 95 -8.99 3.75 -8.11
CA ILE A 95 -8.28 4.18 -6.91
C ILE A 95 -9.08 3.71 -5.70
N TRP A 96 -8.39 3.10 -4.74
CA TRP A 96 -8.99 2.53 -3.53
C TRP A 96 -8.14 2.83 -2.31
N GLU A 97 -8.76 3.14 -1.18
CA GLU A 97 -8.07 2.99 0.10
C GLU A 97 -7.74 1.51 0.30
N LEU A 98 -6.51 1.20 0.71
CA LEU A 98 -6.00 -0.17 0.71
C LEU A 98 -6.84 -1.10 1.60
N ASP A 99 -7.21 -0.66 2.79
CA ASP A 99 -8.02 -1.48 3.70
C ASP A 99 -9.45 -1.70 3.16
N GLU A 100 -10.01 -0.72 2.45
CA GLU A 100 -11.30 -0.84 1.77
C GLU A 100 -11.21 -1.85 0.62
N PHE A 101 -10.17 -1.76 -0.20
CA PHE A 101 -9.90 -2.71 -1.28
C PHE A 101 -9.80 -4.15 -0.75
N LEU A 102 -9.02 -4.37 0.30
CA LEU A 102 -8.85 -5.70 0.90
C LEU A 102 -10.13 -6.21 1.55
N LYS A 103 -10.97 -5.32 2.10
CA LYS A 103 -12.28 -5.71 2.64
C LYS A 103 -13.22 -6.21 1.55
N GLU A 104 -13.26 -5.54 0.41
CA GLU A 104 -14.11 -5.90 -0.74
C GLU A 104 -13.57 -7.11 -1.55
N HIS A 105 -12.27 -7.42 -1.42
CA HIS A 105 -11.62 -8.53 -2.12
C HIS A 105 -11.07 -9.57 -1.13
N PRO A 106 -11.93 -10.42 -0.52
CA PRO A 106 -11.55 -11.31 0.57
C PRO A 106 -10.47 -12.33 0.19
N ASP A 107 -10.46 -12.79 -1.06
CA ASP A 107 -9.46 -13.75 -1.56
C ASP A 107 -8.05 -13.12 -1.57
N ILE A 108 -7.92 -11.91 -2.13
CA ILE A 108 -6.66 -11.16 -2.13
C ILE A 108 -6.23 -10.82 -0.71
N ARG A 109 -7.18 -10.45 0.16
CA ARG A 109 -6.88 -10.18 1.58
C ARG A 109 -6.31 -11.40 2.29
N GLN A 110 -6.82 -12.60 2.01
CA GLN A 110 -6.27 -13.83 2.58
C GLN A 110 -4.82 -14.01 2.11
N ASP A 111 -4.55 -13.87 0.82
CA ASP A 111 -3.20 -14.02 0.27
C ASP A 111 -2.22 -13.00 0.84
N VAL A 112 -2.65 -11.74 0.98
CA VAL A 112 -1.88 -10.67 1.63
C VAL A 112 -1.56 -11.03 3.09
N HIS A 113 -2.56 -11.50 3.84
CA HIS A 113 -2.38 -11.89 5.24
C HIS A 113 -1.44 -13.08 5.40
N GLU A 114 -1.55 -14.08 4.53
CA GLU A 114 -0.61 -15.20 4.48
C GLU A 114 0.81 -14.73 4.16
N ARG A 115 0.96 -13.79 3.23
CA ARG A 115 2.26 -13.23 2.87
C ARG A 115 2.89 -12.44 4.01
N LEU A 116 2.09 -11.68 4.77
CA LEU A 116 2.53 -10.95 5.95
C LEU A 116 3.03 -11.90 7.05
N ARG A 117 2.33 -13.00 7.28
CA ARG A 117 2.74 -14.05 8.25
C ARG A 117 4.06 -14.73 7.89
N ARG A 118 4.43 -14.77 6.61
CA ARG A 118 5.64 -15.42 6.11
C ARG A 118 6.88 -14.51 6.17
N VAL A 119 6.75 -13.22 6.48
CA VAL A 119 7.90 -12.35 6.72
C VAL A 119 8.54 -12.82 8.02
N PRO A 120 9.73 -13.45 8.01
CA PRO A 120 10.46 -13.66 9.24
C PRO A 120 10.80 -12.29 9.80
N GLU A 121 10.62 -12.08 11.10
CA GLU A 121 11.20 -10.94 11.81
C GLU A 121 12.70 -10.88 11.46
N ARG A 122 13.08 -10.08 10.45
CA ARG A 122 14.45 -9.57 10.37
C ARG A 122 14.54 -8.52 11.45
N LEU A 123 14.68 -8.99 12.69
CA LEU A 123 15.28 -8.22 13.75
C LEU A 123 16.56 -7.61 13.17
N PRO A 124 16.76 -6.29 13.23
CA PRO A 124 18.04 -5.71 12.91
C PRO A 124 19.07 -6.40 13.79
N SER A 125 20.06 -7.02 13.15
CA SER A 125 21.21 -7.63 13.79
C SER A 125 21.96 -6.60 14.62
N SER A 126 21.63 -6.48 15.90
CA SER A 126 22.46 -5.79 16.89
C SER A 126 22.20 -6.31 18.31
N ARG A 127 22.60 -7.57 18.55
CA ARG A 127 23.49 -7.95 19.67
C ARG A 127 23.60 -9.47 19.71
N SER A 128 24.73 -9.94 19.20
CA SER A 128 25.33 -11.20 19.60
C SER A 128 25.40 -11.30 21.12
N ILE A 129 24.41 -11.94 21.74
CA ILE A 129 24.51 -12.42 23.13
C ILE A 129 25.44 -13.65 23.17
N LEU A 130 25.47 -14.43 22.08
CA LEU A 130 26.33 -15.62 21.96
C LEU A 130 27.79 -15.33 21.59
N GLY A 131 28.15 -14.06 21.35
CA GLY A 131 29.53 -13.64 21.08
C GLY A 131 30.30 -13.14 22.31
N ARG A 132 29.67 -13.06 23.49
CA ARG A 132 30.28 -12.47 24.70
C ARG A 132 30.61 -13.46 25.82
N ILE A 133 30.47 -14.77 25.60
CA ILE A 133 30.78 -15.81 26.60
C ILE A 133 32.04 -16.62 26.24
N ARG A 134 32.81 -16.21 25.21
CA ARG A 134 34.07 -16.88 24.82
C ARG A 134 35.33 -16.04 25.06
N ASP A 135 35.23 -14.95 25.80
CA ASP A 135 36.38 -14.13 26.25
C ASP A 135 36.48 -14.05 27.79
N LEU A 136 35.81 -14.95 28.52
CA LEU A 136 35.89 -15.03 29.99
C LEU A 136 36.19 -16.43 30.55
N PHE A 137 36.56 -17.40 29.71
CA PHE A 137 37.16 -18.68 30.13
C PHE A 137 38.20 -19.16 29.12
#